data_AF-A0A4P7SI68-F1
#
_entry.id   AF-A0A4P7SI68-F1
#
_cell.length_a   1.000
_cell.length_b   1.000
_cell.length_c   1.000
_cell.angle_alpha   90.00
_cell.angle_beta   90.00
_cell.angle_gamma   90.00
#
_symmetry.space_group_name_H-M   'P 1'
#
loop_
_entity.id
_entity.type
_entity.pdbx_description
1 polymer ?
#
loop_
_entity_poly.entity_id
_entity_poly.type
_entity_poly.pdbx_seq_one_letter_code
_entity_poly.pdbx_strand_id
1 'polypeptide(L)'
;MREVCRNVGILFDPWQADMNTAILGKNAAGLYAADTVAISICRQAGKTYDIGGLLFADCIINPGTLAVWTAHHFTVTRESFMALKAMAEVPQMRAHVDPDAITTGAGNECIPFRNGSRIMFKARESGAVRGVAKVRRLVLDEAQILSEQAMADLAPTMNQATNPQVILMGTPPKADGQLGVLQEHSP
;
A
#
# COMPACT_ATOMS: atom_id res chain seq x y z
N MET A 1 -10.97 1.12 11.67
CA MET A 1 -9.93 1.76 10.82
C MET A 1 -9.68 3.21 11.19
N ARG A 2 -10.61 4.14 10.91
CA ARG A 2 -10.44 5.58 11.16
C ARG A 2 -10.05 5.92 12.61
N GLU A 3 -10.68 5.24 13.58
CA GLU A 3 -10.34 5.38 15.00
C GLU A 3 -8.90 4.91 15.32
N VAL A 4 -8.48 3.77 14.76
CA VAL A 4 -7.11 3.26 14.90
C VAL A 4 -6.11 4.27 14.33
N CYS A 5 -6.35 4.80 13.13
CA CYS A 5 -5.52 5.86 12.54
C CYS A 5 -5.40 7.07 13.48
N ARG A 6 -6.52 7.56 14.01
CA ARG A 6 -6.53 8.70 14.94
C ARG A 6 -5.71 8.43 16.20
N ASN A 7 -5.83 7.24 16.78
CA ASN A 7 -5.12 6.86 17.99
C ASN A 7 -3.60 6.80 17.79
N VAL A 8 -3.14 6.55 16.56
CA VAL A 8 -1.72 6.56 16.19
C VAL A 8 -1.26 7.87 15.54
N GLY A 9 -2.06 8.94 15.63
CA GLY A 9 -1.70 10.27 15.13
C GLY A 9 -1.85 10.46 13.61
N ILE A 10 -2.58 9.56 12.93
CA ILE A 10 -2.86 9.65 11.50
C ILE A 10 -4.24 10.28 11.31
N LEU A 11 -4.28 11.45 10.68
CA LEU A 11 -5.49 12.24 10.46
C LEU A 11 -5.70 12.44 8.97
N PHE A 12 -6.89 12.07 8.49
CA PHE A 12 -7.26 12.20 7.09
C PHE A 12 -8.08 13.47 6.85
N ASP A 13 -7.85 14.11 5.71
CA ASP A 13 -8.78 15.10 5.18
C ASP A 13 -10.16 14.46 4.92
N PRO A 14 -11.26 15.24 4.91
CA PRO A 14 -12.59 14.69 4.66
C PRO A 14 -12.68 13.86 3.37
N TRP A 15 -12.08 14.34 2.27
CA TRP A 15 -12.09 13.64 0.99
C TRP A 15 -11.28 12.32 1.02
N GLN A 16 -10.16 12.29 1.75
CA GLN A 16 -9.36 11.07 1.97
C GLN A 16 -10.19 10.06 2.76
N ALA A 17 -10.89 10.53 3.80
CA ALA A 17 -11.76 9.68 4.60
C ALA A 17 -12.87 9.04 3.73
N ASP A 18 -13.49 9.80 2.83
CA ASP A 18 -14.54 9.29 1.94
C ASP A 18 -14.00 8.30 0.91
N MET A 19 -12.85 8.59 0.31
CA MET A 19 -12.14 7.64 -0.55
C MET A 19 -11.79 6.35 0.20
N ASN A 20 -11.32 6.46 1.44
CA ASN A 20 -10.99 5.32 2.30
C ASN A 20 -12.21 4.47 2.64
N THR A 21 -13.41 5.06 2.73
CA THR A 21 -14.66 4.30 2.88
C THR A 21 -14.93 3.44 1.65
N ALA A 22 -14.71 3.97 0.45
CA ALA A 22 -14.86 3.21 -0.78
C ALA A 22 -13.82 2.08 -0.89
N ILE A 23 -12.54 2.38 -0.62
CA ILE A 23 -11.44 1.39 -0.66
C ILE A 23 -11.69 0.23 0.31
N LEU A 24 -12.21 0.52 1.51
CA LEU A 24 -12.41 -0.47 2.57
C LEU A 24 -13.84 -1.02 2.63
N GLY A 25 -14.68 -0.69 1.63
CA GLY A 25 -16.04 -1.19 1.54
C GLY A 25 -16.05 -2.72 1.63
N LYS A 26 -17.02 -3.27 2.37
CA LYS A 26 -17.17 -4.73 2.55
C LYS A 26 -18.53 -5.20 2.08
N ASN A 27 -18.57 -6.39 1.50
CA ASN A 27 -19.83 -7.05 1.16
C ASN A 27 -20.49 -7.69 2.40
N ALA A 28 -21.67 -8.29 2.21
CA ALA A 28 -22.41 -8.95 3.30
C ALA A 28 -21.64 -10.12 3.95
N ALA A 29 -20.66 -10.71 3.26
CA ALA A 29 -19.79 -11.75 3.80
C ALA A 29 -18.58 -11.20 4.57
N GLY A 30 -18.46 -9.87 4.71
CA GLY A 30 -17.38 -9.22 5.44
C GLY A 30 -16.03 -9.17 4.69
N LEU A 31 -16.02 -9.58 3.42
CA LEU A 31 -14.88 -9.47 2.51
C LEU A 31 -14.86 -8.09 1.86
N TYR A 32 -13.71 -7.65 1.36
CA TYR A 32 -13.65 -6.41 0.59
C TYR A 32 -14.59 -6.50 -0.61
N ALA A 33 -15.39 -5.45 -0.81
CA ALA A 33 -16.34 -5.38 -1.91
C ALA A 33 -15.63 -5.31 -3.27
N ALA A 34 -14.41 -4.76 -3.28
CA ALA A 34 -13.48 -4.81 -4.40
C ALA A 34 -12.13 -5.36 -3.92
N ASP A 35 -11.65 -6.42 -4.57
CA ASP A 35 -10.31 -6.97 -4.37
C ASP A 35 -9.22 -6.15 -5.10
N THR A 36 -9.62 -5.31 -6.05
CA THR A 36 -8.76 -4.38 -6.78
C THR A 36 -9.40 -3.00 -6.79
N VAL A 37 -8.64 -1.98 -6.38
CA VAL A 37 -9.08 -0.58 -6.41
C VAL A 37 -8.05 0.27 -7.16
N ALA A 38 -8.53 1.22 -7.96
CA ALA A 38 -7.69 2.12 -8.75
C ALA A 38 -7.92 3.57 -8.33
N ILE A 39 -6.84 4.31 -8.11
CA ILE A 39 -6.85 5.69 -7.65
C ILE A 39 -6.03 6.53 -8.61
N SER A 40 -6.70 7.42 -9.32
CA SER A 40 -6.08 8.45 -10.15
C SER A 40 -6.15 9.78 -9.42
N ILE A 41 -5.00 10.27 -8.95
CA ILE A 41 -4.94 11.47 -8.11
C ILE A 41 -3.77 12.38 -8.52
N CYS A 42 -3.97 13.68 -8.40
CA CYS A 42 -2.96 14.69 -8.72
C CYS A 42 -1.65 14.48 -7.93
N ARG A 43 -0.54 14.96 -8.50
CA ARG A 43 0.76 14.98 -7.82
C ARG A 43 0.66 15.73 -6.50
N GLN A 44 1.42 15.27 -5.50
CA GLN A 44 1.59 15.93 -4.20
C GLN A 44 0.28 16.12 -3.38
N ALA A 45 -0.78 15.37 -3.70
CA ALA A 45 -2.05 15.41 -2.98
C ALA A 45 -2.09 14.54 -1.69
N GLY A 46 -0.93 14.16 -1.14
CA GLY A 46 -0.86 13.35 0.09
C GLY A 46 -1.21 11.86 -0.07
N LYS A 47 -1.27 11.34 -1.31
CA LYS A 47 -1.65 9.93 -1.58
C LYS A 47 -0.82 8.89 -0.81
N THR A 48 0.49 9.13 -0.64
CA THR A 48 1.38 8.22 0.09
C THR A 48 1.04 8.16 1.57
N TYR A 49 0.77 9.32 2.17
CA TYR A 49 0.33 9.42 3.57
C TYR A 49 -1.01 8.72 3.77
N ASP A 50 -1.94 8.92 2.86
CA ASP A 50 -3.30 8.36 2.94
C ASP A 50 -3.29 6.82 2.89
N ILE A 51 -2.76 6.25 1.80
CA ILE A 51 -2.68 4.79 1.64
C ILE A 51 -1.74 4.17 2.68
N GLY A 52 -0.65 4.85 3.02
CA GLY A 52 0.22 4.44 4.12
C GLY A 52 -0.54 4.29 5.43
N GLY A 53 -1.36 5.28 5.78
CA GLY A 53 -2.22 5.23 6.97
C GLY A 53 -3.19 4.06 6.97
N LEU A 54 -3.76 3.72 5.81
CA LEU A 54 -4.57 2.50 5.68
C LEU A 54 -3.77 1.23 5.96
N LEU A 55 -2.54 1.13 5.44
CA LEU A 55 -1.67 -0.02 5.68
C LEU A 55 -1.29 -0.15 7.17
N PHE A 56 -0.93 0.96 7.82
CA PHE A 56 -0.63 0.96 9.27
C PHE A 56 -1.82 0.45 10.07
N ALA A 57 -3.01 0.99 9.82
CA ALA A 57 -4.19 0.58 10.56
C ALA A 57 -4.59 -0.87 10.26
N ASP A 58 -4.46 -1.36 9.02
CA ASP A 58 -4.70 -2.77 8.69
C ASP A 58 -3.71 -3.69 9.43
N CYS A 59 -2.42 -3.32 9.46
CA CYS A 59 -1.38 -4.07 10.17
C CYS A 59 -1.61 -4.11 11.69
N ILE A 60 -2.16 -3.04 12.27
CA ILE A 60 -2.50 -2.97 13.70
C ILE A 60 -3.73 -3.83 14.01
N ILE A 61 -4.78 -3.72 13.18
CA ILE A 61 -6.07 -4.41 13.40
C ILE A 61 -5.95 -5.92 13.15
N ASN A 62 -5.15 -6.32 12.17
CA ASN A 62 -5.03 -7.71 11.73
C ASN A 62 -3.59 -8.21 11.95
N PRO A 63 -3.30 -8.90 13.07
CA PRO A 63 -1.98 -9.46 13.35
C PRO A 63 -1.47 -10.38 12.24
N GLY A 64 -0.15 -10.34 11.99
CA GLY A 64 0.49 -11.13 10.93
C GLY A 64 0.20 -10.66 9.51
N THR A 65 -0.38 -9.46 9.34
CA THR A 65 -0.64 -8.89 8.02
C THR A 65 0.66 -8.60 7.28
N LEU A 66 0.77 -9.12 6.06
CA LEU A 66 1.82 -8.74 5.13
C LEU A 66 1.28 -7.74 4.11
N ALA A 67 1.82 -6.53 4.14
CA ALA A 67 1.62 -5.53 3.10
C ALA A 67 2.89 -5.34 2.28
N VAL A 68 2.75 -5.14 0.97
CA VAL A 68 3.85 -4.81 0.06
C VAL A 68 3.53 -3.52 -0.67
N TRP A 69 4.41 -2.54 -0.54
CA TRP A 69 4.40 -1.31 -1.33
C TRP A 69 5.41 -1.43 -2.46
N THR A 70 4.98 -1.17 -3.69
CA THR A 70 5.83 -1.30 -4.87
C THR A 70 5.69 -0.08 -5.79
N ALA A 71 6.81 0.41 -6.31
CA ALA A 71 6.88 1.33 -7.44
C ALA A 71 7.77 0.72 -8.55
N HIS A 72 7.88 1.38 -9.71
CA HIS A 72 8.65 0.83 -10.82
C HIS A 72 10.14 0.79 -10.46
N HIS A 73 10.68 1.94 -10.06
CA HIS A 73 12.08 2.12 -9.70
C HIS A 73 12.33 2.04 -8.19
N PHE A 74 13.55 1.61 -7.83
CA PHE A 74 14.01 1.57 -6.44
C PHE A 74 13.97 2.95 -5.76
N THR A 75 14.43 4.01 -6.43
CA THR A 75 14.47 5.37 -5.85
C THR A 75 13.09 5.84 -5.40
N VAL A 76 12.07 5.67 -6.26
CA VAL A 76 10.67 6.06 -5.94
C VAL A 76 10.10 5.22 -4.79
N THR A 77 10.39 3.91 -4.82
CA THR A 77 10.00 3.00 -3.74
C THR A 77 10.63 3.45 -2.41
N ARG A 78 11.90 3.87 -2.44
CA ARG A 78 12.64 4.33 -1.26
C ARG A 78 12.12 5.66 -0.74
N GLU A 79 11.67 6.58 -1.59
CA GLU A 79 11.00 7.82 -1.15
C GLU A 79 9.71 7.51 -0.38
N SER A 80 8.89 6.59 -0.89
CA SER A 80 7.68 6.12 -0.19
C SER A 80 8.04 5.46 1.14
N PHE A 81 9.08 4.63 1.18
CA PHE A 81 9.59 4.05 2.42
C PHE A 81 10.02 5.11 3.43
N MET A 82 10.78 6.13 3.03
CA MET A 82 11.23 7.18 3.95
C MET A 82 10.05 7.98 4.51
N ALA A 83 9.03 8.26 3.69
CA ALA A 83 7.81 8.92 4.15
C ALA A 83 7.04 8.07 5.19
N LEU A 84 6.86 6.78 4.91
CA LEU A 84 6.15 5.88 5.84
C LEU A 84 6.98 5.50 7.06
N LYS A 85 8.31 5.47 6.95
CA LYS A 85 9.22 5.32 8.09
C LYS A 85 9.05 6.49 9.06
N ALA A 86 9.00 7.73 8.57
CA ALA A 86 8.76 8.88 9.42
C ALA A 86 7.41 8.78 10.16
N MET A 87 6.37 8.25 9.51
CA MET A 87 5.09 7.94 10.17
C MET A 87 5.22 6.83 11.22
N ALA A 88 6.07 5.83 10.98
CA ALA A 88 6.29 4.71 11.90
C ALA A 88 7.06 5.12 13.17
N GLU A 89 7.85 6.20 13.10
CA GLU A 89 8.74 6.65 14.18
C GLU A 89 8.07 7.64 15.15
N VAL A 90 6.84 8.08 14.86
CA VAL A 90 6.10 8.99 15.75
C VAL A 90 5.83 8.32 17.12
N PRO A 91 5.83 9.06 18.24
CA PRO A 91 5.66 8.48 19.58
C PRO A 91 4.40 7.61 19.73
N GLN A 92 3.30 8.00 19.08
CA GLN A 92 2.03 7.30 19.12
C GLN A 92 2.09 5.90 18.48
N MET A 93 3.08 5.63 17.62
CA MET A 93 3.25 4.34 16.96
C MET A 93 4.09 3.35 17.78
N ARG A 94 4.79 3.79 18.84
CA ARG A 94 5.74 2.94 19.60
C ARG A 94 5.12 1.68 20.23
N ALA A 95 3.83 1.73 20.52
CA ALA A 95 3.08 0.57 21.01
C ALA A 95 2.91 -0.54 19.95
N HIS A 96 3.05 -0.20 18.67
CA HIS A 96 2.80 -1.08 17.54
C HIS A 96 4.05 -1.37 16.72
N VAL A 97 4.98 -0.42 16.60
CA VAL A 97 6.22 -0.53 15.85
C VAL A 97 7.40 -0.25 16.77
N ASP A 98 8.45 -1.04 16.62
CA ASP A 98 9.75 -0.75 17.23
C ASP A 98 10.62 -0.01 16.20
N PRO A 99 10.94 1.28 16.40
CA PRO A 99 11.75 2.04 15.45
C PRO A 99 13.11 1.38 15.16
N ASP A 100 13.71 0.74 16.15
CA ASP A 100 15.03 0.09 16.01
C ASP A 100 14.96 -1.21 15.19
N ALA A 101 13.77 -1.75 14.98
CA ALA A 101 13.55 -2.93 14.14
C ALA A 101 13.32 -2.59 12.66
N ILE A 102 13.18 -1.31 12.29
CA ILE A 102 12.97 -0.88 10.90
C ILE A 102 14.26 -1.14 10.11
N THR A 103 14.17 -1.98 9.08
CA THR A 103 15.31 -2.26 8.20
C THR A 103 15.34 -1.27 7.04
N THR A 104 16.51 -0.67 6.80
CA THR A 104 16.71 0.41 5.81
C THR A 104 17.72 0.05 4.70
N GLY A 105 18.31 -1.15 4.78
CA GLY A 105 19.26 -1.66 3.79
C GLY A 105 18.61 -1.79 2.42
N ALA A 106 19.36 -1.47 1.36
CA ALA A 106 18.84 -1.44 0.01
C ALA A 106 18.22 -2.78 -0.40
N GLY A 107 16.95 -2.75 -0.81
CA GLY A 107 16.17 -3.93 -1.19
C GLY A 107 15.56 -4.68 -0.01
N ASN A 108 15.87 -4.29 1.23
CA ASN A 108 15.38 -4.88 2.47
C ASN A 108 14.55 -3.88 3.31
N GLU A 109 14.06 -2.80 2.69
CA GLU A 109 13.20 -1.82 3.33
C GLU A 109 11.93 -2.46 3.91
N CYS A 110 11.78 -2.42 5.23
CA CYS A 110 10.67 -3.05 5.94
C CYS A 110 10.33 -2.31 7.23
N ILE A 111 9.03 -2.17 7.51
CA ILE A 111 8.49 -1.66 8.77
C ILE A 111 7.78 -2.84 9.47
N PRO A 112 8.44 -3.52 10.43
CA PRO A 112 7.83 -4.60 11.19
C PRO A 112 6.98 -4.06 12.36
N PHE A 113 5.88 -4.75 12.64
CA PHE A 113 5.01 -4.49 13.78
C PHE A 113 5.24 -5.54 14.86
N ARG A 114 5.02 -5.15 16.12
CA ARG A 114 5.15 -6.02 17.29
C ARG A 114 4.20 -7.23 17.27
N ASN A 115 3.11 -7.15 16.50
CA ASN A 115 2.14 -8.24 16.34
C ASN A 115 2.44 -9.18 15.15
N GLY A 116 3.65 -9.10 14.58
CA GLY A 116 4.08 -9.93 13.46
C GLY A 116 3.64 -9.44 12.07
N SER A 117 2.84 -8.37 11.99
CA SER A 117 2.57 -7.68 10.73
C SER A 117 3.83 -6.98 10.20
N ARG A 118 3.89 -6.71 8.90
CA ARG A 118 4.98 -5.92 8.30
C ARG A 118 4.57 -5.28 6.98
N ILE A 119 5.15 -4.10 6.71
CA ILE A 119 5.06 -3.42 5.42
C ILE A 119 6.43 -3.52 4.74
N MET A 120 6.51 -4.22 3.61
CA MET A 120 7.73 -4.37 2.81
C MET A 120 7.69 -3.42 1.62
N PHE A 121 8.83 -2.82 1.29
CA PHE A 121 8.96 -1.93 0.13
C PHE A 121 9.84 -2.59 -0.91
N LYS A 122 9.32 -2.77 -2.13
CA LYS A 122 9.98 -3.56 -3.18
C LYS A 122 9.84 -2.87 -4.54
N ALA A 123 10.96 -2.65 -5.24
CA ALA A 123 10.92 -2.18 -6.62
C ALA A 123 10.43 -3.29 -7.56
N ARG A 124 9.68 -2.94 -8.61
CA ARG A 124 9.22 -3.93 -9.61
C ARG A 124 10.35 -4.40 -10.52
N GLU A 125 11.23 -3.49 -10.91
CA GLU A 125 12.34 -3.77 -11.85
C GLU A 125 13.32 -4.85 -11.34
N SER A 126 13.41 -5.05 -10.02
CA SER A 126 14.27 -6.08 -9.43
C SER A 126 13.62 -7.47 -9.37
N GLY A 127 12.33 -7.58 -9.69
CA GLY A 127 11.56 -8.82 -9.53
C GLY A 127 11.40 -9.29 -8.08
N ALA A 128 11.75 -8.44 -7.10
CA ALA A 128 11.87 -8.82 -5.68
C ALA A 128 10.53 -9.19 -5.00
N VAL A 129 9.41 -8.99 -5.69
CA VAL A 129 8.07 -9.34 -5.18
C VAL A 129 7.69 -10.79 -5.48
N ARG A 130 8.23 -11.42 -6.54
CA ARG A 130 7.80 -12.76 -7.03
C ARG A 130 8.02 -13.92 -6.05
N GLY A 131 8.86 -13.74 -5.03
CA GLY A 131 9.09 -14.73 -3.96
C GLY A 131 8.30 -14.46 -2.68
N VAL A 132 7.52 -13.38 -2.63
CA VAL A 132 6.74 -12.99 -1.45
C VAL A 132 5.39 -13.70 -1.52
N ALA A 133 5.02 -14.40 -0.44
CA ALA A 133 3.75 -15.12 -0.36
C ALA A 133 2.86 -14.56 0.75
N LYS A 134 1.55 -14.79 0.64
CA LYS A 134 0.52 -14.34 1.60
C LYS A 134 0.46 -12.82 1.73
N VAL A 135 0.72 -12.10 0.64
CA VAL A 135 0.56 -10.65 0.60
C VAL A 135 -0.94 -10.35 0.71
N ARG A 136 -1.34 -9.66 1.77
CA ARG A 136 -2.74 -9.29 2.02
C ARG A 136 -3.07 -7.93 1.41
N ARG A 137 -2.12 -7.00 1.39
CA ARG A 137 -2.28 -5.68 0.76
C ARG A 137 -1.12 -5.45 -0.21
N LEU A 138 -1.44 -5.21 -1.48
CA LEU A 138 -0.45 -4.90 -2.51
C LEU A 138 -0.70 -3.50 -3.05
N VAL A 139 0.21 -2.58 -2.78
CA VAL A 139 0.13 -1.20 -3.29
C VAL A 139 1.03 -1.07 -4.51
N LEU A 140 0.42 -0.76 -5.66
CA LEU A 140 1.09 -0.51 -6.93
C LEU A 140 1.11 1.00 -7.16
N ASP A 141 2.15 1.68 -6.66
CA ASP A 141 2.38 3.09 -6.96
C ASP A 141 2.98 3.25 -8.36
N GLU A 142 2.76 4.42 -8.95
CA GLU A 142 3.01 4.71 -10.35
C GLU A 142 2.28 3.76 -11.30
N ALA A 143 1.03 3.42 -10.99
CA ALA A 143 0.24 2.47 -11.76
C ALA A 143 0.03 2.89 -13.23
N GLN A 144 0.17 4.18 -13.57
CA GLN A 144 0.06 4.65 -14.95
C GLN A 144 1.18 4.13 -15.88
N ILE A 145 2.28 3.63 -15.34
CA ILE A 145 3.38 3.00 -16.09
C ILE A 145 3.50 1.49 -15.76
N LEU A 146 2.48 0.91 -15.13
CA LEU A 146 2.42 -0.53 -14.86
C LEU A 146 2.03 -1.28 -16.13
N SER A 147 2.77 -2.33 -16.49
CA SER A 147 2.39 -3.24 -17.57
C SER A 147 1.48 -4.36 -17.07
N GLU A 148 0.64 -4.89 -17.95
CA GLU A 148 -0.19 -6.07 -17.67
C GLU A 148 0.66 -7.27 -17.22
N GLN A 149 1.81 -7.49 -17.85
CA GLN A 149 2.71 -8.58 -17.47
C GLN A 149 3.22 -8.40 -16.03
N ALA A 150 3.55 -7.18 -15.62
CA ALA A 150 3.97 -6.91 -14.24
C ALA A 150 2.82 -7.17 -13.25
N MET A 151 1.57 -6.89 -13.62
CA MET A 151 0.40 -7.24 -12.80
C MET A 151 0.22 -8.76 -12.69
N ALA A 152 0.31 -9.48 -13.82
CA ALA A 152 0.20 -10.93 -13.87
C ALA A 152 1.27 -11.64 -13.02
N ASP A 153 2.50 -11.12 -13.04
CA ASP A 153 3.61 -11.62 -12.22
C ASP A 153 3.38 -11.46 -10.71
N LEU A 154 2.52 -10.52 -10.30
CA LEU A 154 2.25 -10.21 -8.89
C LEU A 154 1.05 -10.95 -8.33
N ALA A 155 0.08 -11.34 -9.17
CA ALA A 155 -1.11 -12.06 -8.72
C ALA A 155 -0.80 -13.29 -7.85
N PRO A 156 0.20 -14.16 -8.16
CA PRO A 156 0.50 -15.33 -7.35
C PRO A 156 0.88 -15.03 -5.89
N THR A 157 1.41 -13.84 -5.61
CA THR A 157 1.86 -13.43 -4.27
C THR A 157 0.71 -13.31 -3.26
N MET A 158 -0.51 -13.11 -3.78
CA MET A 158 -1.73 -12.87 -3.01
C MET A 158 -2.55 -14.15 -2.76
N ASN A 159 -2.35 -15.22 -3.55
CA ASN A 159 -3.23 -16.40 -3.61
C ASN A 159 -3.51 -17.08 -2.26
N GLN A 160 -2.55 -17.05 -1.34
CA GLN A 160 -2.68 -17.68 -0.02
C GLN A 160 -3.08 -16.70 1.09
N ALA A 161 -3.27 -15.42 0.77
CA ALA A 161 -3.70 -14.43 1.75
C ALA A 161 -5.21 -14.49 1.95
N THR A 162 -5.65 -14.26 3.17
CA THR A 162 -7.08 -14.08 3.46
C THR A 162 -7.50 -12.67 3.05
N ASN A 163 -8.62 -12.55 2.31
CA ASN A 163 -9.21 -11.28 1.88
C ASN A 163 -8.17 -10.28 1.31
N PRO A 164 -7.39 -10.69 0.28
CA PRO A 164 -6.36 -9.84 -0.33
C PRO A 164 -6.98 -8.62 -1.02
N GLN A 165 -6.23 -7.53 -1.09
CA GLN A 165 -6.60 -6.34 -1.87
C GLN A 165 -5.40 -5.73 -2.58
N VAL A 166 -5.56 -5.44 -3.87
CA VAL A 166 -4.63 -4.66 -4.69
C VAL A 166 -5.10 -3.21 -4.76
N ILE A 167 -4.19 -2.27 -4.53
CA ILE A 167 -4.42 -0.83 -4.58
C ILE A 167 -3.51 -0.25 -5.65
N LEU A 168 -4.07 0.07 -6.81
CA LEU A 168 -3.37 0.82 -7.85
C LEU A 168 -3.49 2.30 -7.56
N MET A 169 -2.37 3.00 -7.51
CA MET A 169 -2.36 4.44 -7.32
C MET A 169 -1.39 5.09 -8.30
N GLY A 170 -1.81 6.19 -8.88
CA GLY A 170 -1.02 6.88 -9.89
C GLY A 170 -1.54 8.28 -10.15
N THR A 171 -0.81 8.99 -10.98
CA THR A 171 -1.26 10.28 -11.49
C THR A 171 -1.98 10.07 -12.82
N PRO A 172 -2.96 10.92 -13.17
CA PRO A 172 -3.55 10.89 -14.50
C PRO A 172 -2.46 10.85 -15.58
N PRO A 173 -2.57 9.96 -16.58
CA PRO A 173 -1.61 9.89 -17.67
C PRO A 173 -1.61 11.22 -18.45
N LYS A 174 -0.45 11.60 -18.99
CA LYS A 174 -0.39 12.73 -19.91
C LYS A 174 -1.11 12.36 -21.21
N ALA A 175 -1.70 13.37 -21.87
CA ALA A 175 -2.53 13.19 -23.07
C ALA A 175 -1.78 12.60 -24.29
N ASP A 176 -0.46 12.45 -24.24
CA ASP A 176 0.42 12.09 -25.36
C ASP A 176 1.00 10.66 -25.32
N GLY A 177 0.51 9.77 -24.45
CA GLY A 177 0.57 8.32 -24.70
C GLY A 177 1.32 7.45 -23.67
N GLN A 178 0.57 6.55 -23.04
CA GLN A 178 0.68 5.09 -23.03
C GLN A 178 -0.48 4.62 -22.13
N LEU A 179 -1.35 3.77 -22.65
CA LEU A 179 -2.55 3.28 -21.96
C LEU A 179 -2.09 2.38 -20.79
N GLY A 180 -2.22 2.89 -19.57
CA GLY A 180 -1.91 2.15 -18.34
C GLY A 180 -3.18 1.62 -17.66
N VAL A 181 -2.99 0.65 -16.74
CA VAL A 181 -4.04 -0.14 -16.07
C VAL A 181 -5.13 0.69 -15.36
N LEU A 182 -4.87 1.97 -15.06
CA LEU A 182 -5.84 2.85 -14.39
C LEU A 182 -7.09 3.18 -15.24
N GLN A 183 -7.04 3.08 -16.57
CA GLN A 183 -8.20 3.35 -17.44
C GLN A 183 -9.11 2.14 -17.66
N GLU A 184 -8.61 0.91 -17.58
CA GLU A 184 -9.40 -0.31 -17.85
C GLU A 184 -10.28 -0.75 -16.67
N HIS A 185 -9.98 -0.25 -15.48
CA HIS A 185 -10.72 -0.57 -14.24
C HIS A 185 -11.49 0.61 -13.64
N SER A 186 -11.69 1.69 -14.41
CA SER A 186 -12.66 2.73 -14.06
C SER A 186 -14.06 2.28 -14.52
N PRO A 187 -15.07 2.29 -13.65
CA PRO A 187 -16.44 1.88 -13.99
C PRO A 187 -17.10 2.80 -15.03
#